data_AF-A0A183J2I2-F1
#
_entry.id   AF-A0A183J2I2-F1
#
_cell.length_a   1.000
_cell.length_b   1.000
_cell.length_c   1.000
_cell.angle_alpha   90.00
_cell.angle_beta   90.00
_cell.angle_gamma   90.00
#
_symmetry.space_group_name_H-M   'P 1'
#
loop_
_entity.id
_entity.type
_entity.pdbx_description
1 polymer ?
#
loop_
_entity_poly.entity_id
_entity_poly.type
_entity_poly.pdbx_seq_one_letter_code
_entity_poly.pdbx_strand_id
1 'polypeptide(L)'
;MRRQRERPRSPVVLVPGDGGNQLEAKLDKPSVVHYLCEKKSKDYFTLWMNLEIVLPIVIDCWIDNMRLVYNETTHTTMNSPGVSIRIPGWGDTATVEWIDPSRISLGNYFVSLVETLVSLGYERNVSVRGAPYDFRKAPNDNQQYFEDLTKLIEDTYYLNNESKVVTIGHSMGNAYMLYFFSRKSQEWKDKFIRAHVSIAGPYGGSIKIVKAFASGYNLEQWRIILPPLKVRKEQRTMTSSSFLLPTREVWNDDVLVVTANRNYTSHDYEQFFKDIGFPTGWQMYQDTRNLISDLPAPGVE
;
A
#
# COMPACT_ATOMS: atom_id res chain seq x y z
N MET A 1 -29.15 -1.63 -41.50
CA MET A 1 -28.05 -1.94 -40.57
C MET A 1 -28.36 -1.28 -39.22
N ARG A 2 -28.76 -2.06 -38.20
CA ARG A 2 -28.89 -1.55 -36.84
C ARG A 2 -27.48 -1.33 -36.29
N ARG A 3 -27.09 -0.08 -36.02
CA ARG A 3 -25.94 0.20 -35.13
C ARG A 3 -26.27 -0.52 -33.81
N GLN A 4 -25.54 -1.58 -33.48
CA GLN A 4 -25.52 -2.04 -32.09
C GLN A 4 -25.10 -0.83 -31.27
N ARG A 5 -25.97 -0.35 -30.37
CA ARG A 5 -25.54 0.57 -29.32
C ARG A 5 -24.43 -0.16 -28.58
N GLU A 6 -23.18 0.25 -28.76
CA GLU A 6 -22.08 -0.20 -27.92
C GLU A 6 -22.53 0.03 -26.47
N ARG A 7 -22.47 -1.02 -25.64
CA ARG A 7 -22.78 -0.86 -24.22
C ARG A 7 -21.79 0.18 -23.65
N PRO A 8 -22.26 1.12 -22.81
CA PRO A 8 -21.36 2.06 -22.14
C PRO A 8 -20.26 1.28 -21.43
N ARG A 9 -19.00 1.65 -21.67
CA ARG A 9 -17.85 1.02 -21.00
C ARG A 9 -17.85 1.47 -19.54
N SER A 10 -17.74 0.53 -18.60
CA SER A 10 -17.59 0.87 -17.20
C SER A 10 -16.24 1.55 -16.99
N PRO A 11 -16.18 2.76 -16.40
CA PRO A 11 -14.92 3.39 -16.03
C PRO A 11 -14.21 2.60 -14.93
N VAL A 12 -12.91 2.82 -14.80
CA VAL A 12 -12.01 2.05 -13.95
C VAL A 12 -11.34 2.94 -12.90
N VAL A 13 -11.32 2.49 -11.65
CA VAL A 13 -10.49 3.08 -10.59
C VAL A 13 -9.46 2.04 -10.14
N LEU A 14 -8.17 2.41 -10.24
CA LEU A 14 -7.03 1.58 -9.90
C LEU A 14 -6.57 1.84 -8.47
N VAL A 15 -6.48 0.78 -7.67
CA VAL A 15 -6.02 0.82 -6.28
C VAL A 15 -4.71 0.04 -6.16
N PRO A 16 -3.57 0.71 -5.98
CA PRO A 16 -2.26 0.07 -5.94
C PRO A 16 -2.07 -0.78 -4.68
N GLY A 17 -1.07 -1.65 -4.72
CA GLY A 17 -0.59 -2.42 -3.56
C GLY A 17 0.50 -1.69 -2.78
N ASP A 18 1.14 -2.44 -1.88
CA ASP A 18 2.29 -1.97 -1.12
C ASP A 18 3.43 -1.51 -2.06
N GLY A 19 3.95 -0.30 -1.83
CA GLY A 19 4.92 0.36 -2.71
C GLY A 19 4.41 0.74 -4.11
N GLY A 20 3.11 0.60 -4.39
CA GLY A 20 2.55 0.70 -5.75
C GLY A 20 2.19 2.11 -6.25
N ASN A 21 2.53 3.15 -5.51
CA ASN A 21 2.40 4.54 -5.95
C ASN A 21 3.54 5.41 -5.44
N GLN A 22 3.74 6.56 -6.08
CA GLN A 22 4.75 7.52 -5.62
C GLN A 22 4.43 8.10 -4.23
N LEU A 23 5.47 8.50 -3.49
CA LEU A 23 5.40 9.36 -2.30
C LEU A 23 6.38 10.52 -2.46
N GLU A 24 5.98 11.69 -1.98
CA GLU A 24 6.85 12.86 -1.91
C GLU A 24 7.09 13.30 -0.47
N ALA A 25 8.28 13.81 -0.19
CA ALA A 25 8.65 14.31 1.13
C ALA A 25 9.21 15.73 1.09
N LYS A 26 9.03 16.46 2.20
CA LYS A 26 9.71 17.72 2.51
C LYS A 26 10.34 17.63 3.89
N LEU A 27 11.57 18.14 4.03
CA LEU A 27 12.38 17.97 5.24
C LEU A 27 12.57 19.30 5.99
N ASP A 28 12.44 19.23 7.31
CA ASP A 28 12.89 20.19 8.32
C ASP A 28 13.28 19.44 9.61
N LYS A 29 14.29 18.57 9.50
CA LYS A 29 14.69 17.62 10.53
C LYS A 29 15.54 18.27 11.62
N PRO A 30 15.32 17.94 12.90
CA PRO A 30 16.15 18.44 14.00
C PRO A 30 17.57 17.84 13.98
N SER A 31 17.69 16.59 13.53
CA SER A 31 18.95 15.84 13.45
C SER A 31 18.93 14.89 12.25
N VAL A 32 20.11 14.33 11.93
CA VAL A 32 20.30 13.35 10.86
C VAL A 32 21.15 12.19 11.36
N VAL A 33 20.93 11.01 10.79
CA VAL A 33 21.65 9.78 11.15
C VAL A 33 23.08 9.72 10.60
N HIS A 34 23.38 10.53 9.58
CA HIS A 34 24.69 10.60 8.95
C HIS A 34 24.91 11.99 8.32
N TYR A 35 26.17 12.42 8.19
CA TYR A 35 26.52 13.75 7.64
C TYR A 35 26.15 13.93 6.16
N LEU A 36 25.92 12.82 5.44
CA LEU A 36 25.46 12.83 4.04
C LEU A 36 23.95 13.08 3.91
N CYS A 37 23.19 13.01 5.00
CA CYS A 37 21.75 13.16 4.94
C CYS A 37 21.35 14.64 5.04
N GLU A 38 20.41 15.05 4.19
CA GLU A 38 19.86 16.41 4.24
C GLU A 38 18.99 16.62 5.48
N LYS A 39 19.20 17.75 6.16
CA LYS A 39 18.33 18.18 7.26
C LYS A 39 17.08 18.91 6.75
N LYS A 40 17.22 19.72 5.70
CA LYS A 40 16.14 20.57 5.18
C LYS A 40 16.08 20.47 3.66
N SER A 41 14.88 20.46 3.12
CA SER A 41 14.64 20.59 1.68
C SER A 41 13.80 21.84 1.40
N LYS A 42 14.10 22.53 0.29
CA LYS A 42 13.34 23.73 -0.12
C LYS A 42 11.91 23.36 -0.52
N ASP A 43 11.81 22.36 -1.38
CA ASP A 43 10.58 21.88 -1.98
C ASP A 43 10.35 20.39 -1.65
N TYR A 44 9.19 19.87 -2.04
CA TYR A 44 8.93 18.43 -2.00
C TYR A 44 9.78 17.73 -3.06
N PHE A 45 10.31 16.56 -2.72
CA PHE A 45 11.02 15.66 -3.65
C PHE A 45 10.42 14.26 -3.60
N THR A 46 10.65 13.46 -4.64
CA THR A 46 10.22 12.06 -4.70
C THR A 46 10.97 11.22 -3.67
N LEU A 47 10.26 10.79 -2.62
CA LEU A 47 10.75 9.88 -1.59
C LEU A 47 10.63 8.41 -2.03
N TRP A 48 9.60 8.10 -2.81
CA TRP A 48 9.39 6.78 -3.37
C TRP A 48 8.75 6.88 -4.76
N MET A 49 9.19 6.14 -5.78
CA MET A 49 10.47 5.43 -5.87
C MET A 49 11.52 6.34 -6.51
N ASN A 50 12.70 6.41 -5.90
CA ASN A 50 13.86 7.08 -6.46
C ASN A 50 15.08 6.16 -6.22
N LEU A 51 15.65 5.64 -7.30
CA LEU A 51 16.75 4.67 -7.20
C LEU A 51 18.06 5.28 -6.67
N GLU A 52 18.26 6.59 -6.80
CA GLU A 52 19.47 7.27 -6.34
C GLU A 52 19.53 7.32 -4.81
N ILE A 53 18.38 7.47 -4.14
CA ILE A 53 18.30 7.60 -2.68
C ILE A 53 18.24 6.25 -1.95
N VAL A 54 18.08 5.14 -2.66
CA VAL A 54 18.15 3.77 -2.11
C VAL A 54 19.52 3.12 -2.28
N LEU A 55 20.50 3.84 -2.84
CA LEU A 55 21.87 3.35 -2.96
C LEU A 55 22.51 3.11 -1.57
N PRO A 56 23.41 2.11 -1.41
CA PRO A 56 23.90 1.67 -0.10
C PRO A 56 24.53 2.76 0.80
N ILE A 57 25.05 3.82 0.19
CA ILE A 57 25.69 4.95 0.87
C ILE A 57 24.65 5.88 1.51
N VAL A 58 23.48 6.05 0.89
CA VAL A 58 22.44 7.02 1.29
C VAL A 58 21.15 6.35 1.79
N ILE A 59 21.07 5.02 1.74
CA ILE A 59 19.92 4.24 2.20
C ILE A 59 19.54 4.54 3.66
N ASP A 60 20.50 4.86 4.53
CA ASP A 60 20.22 5.21 5.93
C ASP A 60 19.48 6.55 6.03
N CYS A 61 19.73 7.49 5.10
CA CYS A 61 18.97 8.74 4.98
C CYS A 61 17.54 8.49 4.52
N TRP A 62 17.36 7.63 3.51
CA TRP A 62 16.03 7.22 3.04
C TRP A 62 15.24 6.51 4.13
N ILE A 63 15.83 5.54 4.84
CA ILE A 63 15.22 4.84 5.98
C ILE A 63 14.73 5.83 7.04
N ASP A 64 15.55 6.82 7.42
CA ASP A 64 15.18 7.78 8.46
C ASP A 64 14.08 8.77 8.00
N ASN A 65 13.94 8.99 6.70
CA ASN A 65 12.86 9.83 6.14
C ASN A 65 11.56 9.04 5.91
N MET A 66 11.66 7.79 5.47
CA MET A 66 10.54 6.94 5.10
C MET A 66 9.84 6.30 6.30
N ARG A 67 10.58 5.96 7.36
CA ARG A 67 10.05 5.26 8.53
C ARG A 67 8.89 6.02 9.19
N LEU A 68 7.99 5.25 9.79
CA LEU A 68 6.96 5.75 10.67
C LEU A 68 7.42 5.70 12.14
N VAL A 69 6.82 6.56 12.96
CA VAL A 69 6.91 6.53 14.42
C VAL A 69 5.55 6.10 14.94
N TYR A 70 5.48 4.90 15.52
CA TYR A 70 4.28 4.39 16.16
C TYR A 70 4.19 4.92 17.59
N ASN A 71 3.03 5.44 17.97
CA ASN A 71 2.74 5.92 19.32
C ASN A 71 1.87 4.90 20.05
N GLU A 72 2.47 4.21 21.01
CA GLU A 72 1.84 3.14 21.80
C GLU A 72 0.67 3.63 22.67
N THR A 73 0.60 4.93 22.97
CA THR A 73 -0.49 5.52 23.76
C THR A 73 -1.69 5.85 22.87
N THR A 74 -1.45 6.40 21.68
CA THR A 74 -2.53 6.83 20.78
C THR A 74 -2.91 5.77 19.76
N HIS A 75 -2.15 4.69 19.65
CA HIS A 75 -2.35 3.63 18.66
C HIS A 75 -2.38 4.14 17.21
N THR A 76 -1.54 5.15 16.92
CA THR A 76 -1.44 5.80 15.60
C THR A 76 0.01 5.97 15.18
N THR A 77 0.23 6.19 13.88
CA THR A 77 1.55 6.48 13.33
C THR A 77 1.69 7.92 12.86
N MET A 78 2.90 8.44 13.04
CA MET A 78 3.34 9.73 12.54
C MET A 78 4.57 9.55 11.65
N ASN A 79 4.83 10.53 10.79
CA ASN A 79 6.11 10.59 10.06
C ASN A 79 7.27 10.80 11.05
N SER A 80 8.49 10.52 10.59
CA SER A 80 9.71 10.93 11.30
C SER A 80 9.69 12.42 11.66
N PRO A 81 10.29 12.82 12.80
CA PRO A 81 10.37 14.23 13.19
C PRO A 81 10.96 15.12 12.10
N GLY A 82 10.24 16.18 11.75
CA GLY A 82 10.64 17.10 10.69
C GLY A 82 10.49 16.55 9.28
N VAL A 83 9.68 15.51 9.06
CA VAL A 83 9.38 14.97 7.74
C VAL A 83 7.90 15.10 7.44
N SER A 84 7.57 15.82 6.38
CA SER A 84 6.21 15.90 5.83
C SER A 84 6.12 15.06 4.58
N ILE A 85 5.16 14.14 4.52
CA ILE A 85 4.94 13.27 3.35
C ILE A 85 3.57 13.55 2.76
N ARG A 86 3.50 13.57 1.43
CA ARG A 86 2.26 13.68 0.66
C ARG A 86 2.22 12.63 -0.44
N ILE A 87 1.00 12.33 -0.87
CA ILE A 87 0.70 11.33 -1.89
C ILE A 87 0.30 12.08 -3.16
N PRO A 88 1.16 12.16 -4.19
CA PRO A 88 0.85 12.89 -5.42
C PRO A 88 -0.10 12.10 -6.34
N GLY A 89 -0.74 12.82 -7.26
CA GLY A 89 -1.50 12.21 -8.37
C GLY A 89 -2.86 11.65 -7.98
N TRP A 90 -3.54 12.23 -6.98
CA TRP A 90 -4.90 11.81 -6.63
C TRP A 90 -5.83 11.91 -7.84
N GLY A 91 -6.39 10.78 -8.28
CA GLY A 91 -7.24 10.72 -9.46
C GLY A 91 -6.54 10.61 -10.80
N ASP A 92 -5.24 10.88 -10.84
CA ASP A 92 -4.38 10.73 -12.01
C ASP A 92 -3.88 9.27 -12.09
N THR A 93 -3.62 8.76 -13.30
CA THR A 93 -3.00 7.46 -13.49
C THR A 93 -1.47 7.51 -13.41
N ALA A 94 -0.84 8.68 -13.63
CA ALA A 94 0.62 8.78 -13.80
C ALA A 94 1.43 8.20 -12.62
N THR A 95 1.02 8.47 -11.38
CA THR A 95 1.76 8.07 -10.16
C THR A 95 1.52 6.62 -9.74
N VAL A 96 0.54 5.96 -10.36
CA VAL A 96 0.27 4.52 -10.20
C VAL A 96 0.70 3.71 -11.43
N GLU A 97 0.83 4.34 -12.60
CA GLU A 97 1.48 3.76 -13.78
C GLU A 97 2.98 3.61 -13.53
N TRP A 98 3.64 4.71 -13.15
CA TRP A 98 5.07 4.77 -12.90
C TRP A 98 5.36 5.12 -11.46
N ILE A 99 5.87 4.17 -10.68
CA ILE A 99 6.31 4.42 -9.31
C ILE A 99 7.64 5.17 -9.26
N ASP A 100 8.42 5.16 -10.35
CA ASP A 100 9.60 6.00 -10.54
C ASP A 100 9.30 7.08 -11.59
N PRO A 101 9.37 8.38 -11.26
CA PRO A 101 9.04 9.46 -12.19
C PRO A 101 9.98 9.54 -13.40
N SER A 102 11.17 8.92 -13.36
CA SER A 102 12.07 8.81 -14.50
C SER A 102 11.59 7.83 -15.59
N ARG A 103 10.55 7.04 -15.29
CA ARG A 103 9.94 6.04 -16.20
C ARG A 103 10.90 4.96 -16.70
N ILE A 104 11.90 4.62 -15.89
CA ILE A 104 12.73 3.43 -16.11
C ILE A 104 11.88 2.17 -15.94
N SER A 105 12.24 1.09 -16.64
CA SER A 105 11.47 -0.17 -16.65
C SER A 105 11.23 -0.77 -15.26
N LEU A 106 12.16 -0.59 -14.31
CA LEU A 106 12.01 -1.02 -12.92
C LEU A 106 10.86 -0.30 -12.18
N GLY A 107 10.48 0.89 -12.62
CA GLY A 107 9.37 1.66 -12.06
C GLY A 107 8.03 1.43 -12.75
N ASN A 108 7.95 0.51 -13.71
CA ASN A 108 6.69 0.17 -14.38
C ASN A 108 5.80 -0.65 -13.43
N TYR A 109 4.60 -0.14 -13.13
CA TYR A 109 3.63 -0.82 -12.29
C TYR A 109 2.30 -1.07 -13.01
N PHE A 110 1.44 -0.06 -13.18
CA PHE A 110 0.19 -0.19 -13.93
C PHE A 110 0.28 0.26 -15.40
N VAL A 111 1.47 0.57 -15.92
CA VAL A 111 1.64 1.11 -17.29
C VAL A 111 0.93 0.24 -18.33
N SER A 112 1.25 -1.06 -18.36
CA SER A 112 0.70 -1.97 -19.37
C SER A 112 -0.82 -2.14 -19.24
N LEU A 113 -1.35 -2.11 -18.02
CA LEU A 113 -2.81 -2.15 -17.79
C LEU A 113 -3.48 -0.90 -18.34
N VAL A 114 -2.96 0.28 -18.00
CA VAL A 114 -3.55 1.56 -18.43
C VAL A 114 -3.40 1.74 -19.94
N GLU A 115 -2.24 1.41 -20.52
CA GLU A 115 -2.04 1.46 -21.98
C GLU A 115 -3.02 0.54 -22.72
N THR A 116 -3.25 -0.67 -22.20
CA THR A 116 -4.24 -1.59 -22.76
C THR A 116 -5.64 -1.00 -22.70
N LEU A 117 -6.07 -0.47 -21.55
CA LEU A 117 -7.38 0.18 -21.41
C LEU A 117 -7.50 1.36 -22.39
N VAL A 118 -6.48 2.19 -22.51
CA VAL A 118 -6.48 3.34 -23.42
C VAL A 118 -6.59 2.90 -24.88
N SER A 119 -5.91 1.81 -25.27
CA SER A 119 -6.06 1.22 -26.61
C SER A 119 -7.48 0.72 -26.90
N LEU A 120 -8.26 0.40 -25.86
CA LEU A 120 -9.67 0.01 -25.94
C LEU A 120 -10.62 1.22 -25.92
N GLY A 121 -10.09 2.44 -26.00
CA GLY A 121 -10.84 3.69 -26.04
C GLY A 121 -11.23 4.23 -24.68
N TYR A 122 -10.50 3.86 -23.62
CA TYR A 122 -10.55 4.58 -22.36
C TYR A 122 -9.66 5.84 -22.40
N GLU A 123 -10.02 6.85 -21.63
CA GLU A 123 -9.28 8.08 -21.41
C GLU A 123 -8.70 8.11 -19.98
N ARG A 124 -7.38 8.33 -19.86
CA ARG A 124 -6.69 8.55 -18.58
C ARG A 124 -7.31 9.75 -17.86
N ASN A 125 -7.41 9.66 -16.55
CA ASN A 125 -7.87 10.71 -15.64
C ASN A 125 -9.37 11.06 -15.77
N VAL A 126 -10.08 10.46 -16.73
CA VAL A 126 -11.52 10.57 -16.92
C VAL A 126 -12.20 9.23 -16.66
N SER A 127 -11.90 8.23 -17.49
CA SER A 127 -12.51 6.90 -17.44
C SER A 127 -11.59 5.83 -16.85
N VAL A 128 -10.31 6.14 -16.67
CA VAL A 128 -9.36 5.34 -15.87
C VAL A 128 -8.69 6.29 -14.89
N ARG A 129 -8.81 6.04 -13.60
CA ARG A 129 -8.29 6.93 -12.55
C ARG A 129 -7.47 6.15 -11.52
N GLY A 130 -6.42 6.77 -10.97
CA GLY A 130 -5.63 6.20 -9.88
C GLY A 130 -6.11 6.67 -8.51
N ALA A 131 -6.06 5.77 -7.52
CA ALA A 131 -6.34 6.06 -6.12
C ALA A 131 -5.10 5.76 -5.24
N PRO A 132 -3.99 6.51 -5.40
CA PRO A 132 -2.78 6.31 -4.62
C PRO A 132 -2.98 6.65 -3.14
N TYR A 133 -2.23 6.03 -2.24
CA TYR A 133 -2.34 6.25 -0.80
C TYR A 133 -1.00 6.12 -0.08
N ASP A 134 -0.99 6.42 1.22
CA ASP A 134 0.15 6.12 2.09
C ASP A 134 0.17 4.62 2.40
N PHE A 135 0.86 3.85 1.55
CA PHE A 135 0.95 2.40 1.66
C PHE A 135 1.74 1.91 2.89
N ARG A 136 2.42 2.81 3.62
CA ARG A 136 3.12 2.47 4.87
C ARG A 136 2.15 2.19 6.02
N LYS A 137 0.94 2.72 5.91
CA LYS A 137 -0.07 2.69 6.97
C LYS A 137 -1.06 1.55 6.75
N ALA A 138 -1.70 1.07 7.81
CA ALA A 138 -2.86 0.19 7.73
C ALA A 138 -4.16 0.99 7.51
N PRO A 139 -5.30 0.35 7.14
CA PRO A 139 -6.55 1.06 6.86
C PRO A 139 -7.08 1.96 7.99
N ASN A 140 -6.93 1.55 9.25
CA ASN A 140 -7.38 2.32 10.41
C ASN A 140 -6.69 3.71 10.54
N ASP A 141 -5.48 3.85 10.00
CA ASP A 141 -4.67 5.07 10.01
C ASP A 141 -4.72 5.82 8.65
N ASN A 142 -5.71 5.49 7.81
CA ASN A 142 -5.93 6.06 6.48
C ASN A 142 -7.41 6.48 6.25
N GLN A 143 -8.10 6.95 7.28
CA GLN A 143 -9.55 7.23 7.19
C GLN A 143 -9.90 8.24 6.09
N GLN A 144 -9.14 9.33 5.97
CA GLN A 144 -9.34 10.36 4.93
C GLN A 144 -9.27 9.78 3.52
N TYR A 145 -8.37 8.81 3.27
CA TYR A 145 -8.26 8.15 1.98
C TYR A 145 -9.58 7.48 1.57
N PHE A 146 -10.30 6.85 2.50
CA PHE A 146 -11.56 6.17 2.17
C PHE A 146 -12.70 7.15 1.90
N GLU A 147 -12.72 8.30 2.57
CA GLU A 147 -13.65 9.38 2.24
C GLU A 147 -13.37 9.92 0.83
N ASP A 148 -12.11 10.17 0.51
CA ASP A 148 -11.73 10.68 -0.79
C ASP A 148 -11.93 9.65 -1.89
N LEU A 149 -11.69 8.35 -1.62
CA LEU A 149 -11.97 7.25 -2.54
C LEU A 149 -13.47 7.16 -2.86
N THR A 150 -14.33 7.45 -1.89
CA THR A 150 -15.78 7.53 -2.11
C THR A 150 -16.10 8.61 -3.14
N LYS A 151 -15.58 9.83 -2.91
CA LYS A 151 -15.77 10.97 -3.83
C LYS A 151 -15.18 10.65 -5.20
N LEU A 152 -14.00 10.05 -5.26
CA LEU A 152 -13.34 9.65 -6.51
C LEU A 152 -14.22 8.72 -7.34
N ILE A 153 -14.83 7.71 -6.70
CA ILE A 153 -15.71 6.75 -7.38
C ILE A 153 -17.00 7.44 -7.86
N GLU A 154 -17.60 8.29 -7.03
CA GLU A 154 -18.80 9.06 -7.37
C GLU A 154 -18.53 10.03 -8.54
N ASP A 155 -17.43 10.79 -8.47
CA ASP A 155 -16.99 11.68 -9.55
C ASP A 155 -16.75 10.91 -10.85
N THR A 156 -16.08 9.74 -10.76
CA THR A 156 -15.82 8.88 -11.91
C THR A 156 -17.13 8.38 -12.53
N TYR A 157 -18.12 8.03 -11.71
CA TYR A 157 -19.45 7.64 -12.19
C TYR A 157 -20.13 8.78 -12.97
N TYR A 158 -20.18 9.99 -12.41
CA TYR A 158 -20.85 11.13 -13.06
C TYR A 158 -20.12 11.62 -14.31
N LEU A 159 -18.78 11.63 -14.31
CA LEU A 159 -17.97 11.98 -15.49
C LEU A 159 -18.16 11.01 -16.66
N ASN A 160 -18.58 9.77 -16.39
CA ASN A 160 -18.73 8.72 -17.39
C ASN A 160 -20.20 8.36 -17.66
N ASN A 161 -21.05 9.39 -17.74
CA ASN A 161 -22.48 9.26 -18.06
C ASN A 161 -23.22 8.31 -17.10
N GLU A 162 -22.93 8.42 -15.81
CA GLU A 162 -23.57 7.60 -14.78
C GLU A 162 -23.32 6.09 -14.97
N SER A 163 -22.16 5.75 -15.53
CA SER A 163 -21.74 4.36 -15.71
C SER A 163 -21.09 3.84 -14.43
N LYS A 164 -21.58 2.71 -13.91
CA LYS A 164 -21.02 2.04 -12.73
C LYS A 164 -19.53 1.73 -12.93
N VAL A 165 -18.75 1.99 -11.88
CA VAL A 165 -17.28 1.91 -11.86
C VAL A 165 -16.83 0.48 -11.58
N VAL A 166 -15.85 -0.01 -12.35
CA VAL A 166 -15.06 -1.20 -11.99
C VAL A 166 -13.88 -0.75 -11.15
N THR A 167 -13.70 -1.30 -9.96
CA THR A 167 -12.46 -1.07 -9.19
C THR A 167 -11.49 -2.21 -9.44
N ILE A 168 -10.22 -1.91 -9.65
CA ILE A 168 -9.16 -2.92 -9.80
C ILE A 168 -8.17 -2.72 -8.67
N GLY A 169 -8.07 -3.70 -7.77
CA GLY A 169 -7.07 -3.71 -6.72
C GLY A 169 -5.93 -4.65 -7.07
N HIS A 170 -4.70 -4.26 -6.75
CA HIS A 170 -3.54 -5.16 -6.81
C HIS A 170 -2.93 -5.36 -5.43
N SER A 171 -2.61 -6.61 -5.09
CA SER A 171 -1.95 -6.96 -3.84
C SER A 171 -2.68 -6.34 -2.64
N MET A 172 -1.97 -5.60 -1.76
CA MET A 172 -2.54 -4.90 -0.61
C MET A 172 -3.74 -3.98 -0.93
N GLY A 173 -3.82 -3.44 -2.15
CA GLY A 173 -4.95 -2.65 -2.60
C GLY A 173 -6.28 -3.40 -2.47
N ASN A 174 -6.27 -4.73 -2.61
CA ASN A 174 -7.45 -5.56 -2.43
C ASN A 174 -7.88 -5.68 -0.96
N ALA A 175 -6.92 -5.72 -0.03
CA ALA A 175 -7.21 -5.73 1.40
C ALA A 175 -7.80 -4.38 1.84
N TYR A 176 -7.30 -3.28 1.26
CA TYR A 176 -7.89 -1.95 1.39
C TYR A 176 -9.30 -1.87 0.82
N MET A 177 -9.53 -2.43 -0.36
CA MET A 177 -10.86 -2.44 -0.98
C MET A 177 -11.87 -3.29 -0.19
N LEU A 178 -11.44 -4.42 0.38
CA LEU A 178 -12.28 -5.22 1.27
C LEU A 178 -12.69 -4.43 2.52
N TYR A 179 -11.72 -3.78 3.16
CA TYR A 179 -11.97 -2.87 4.28
C TYR A 179 -12.95 -1.76 3.92
N PHE A 180 -12.79 -1.15 2.74
CA PHE A 180 -13.67 -0.10 2.21
C PHE A 180 -15.09 -0.62 1.98
N PHE A 181 -15.27 -1.71 1.24
CA PHE A 181 -16.58 -2.25 0.90
C PHE A 181 -17.37 -2.75 2.11
N SER A 182 -16.70 -3.30 3.12
CA SER A 182 -17.35 -3.70 4.38
C SER A 182 -17.99 -2.54 5.14
N ARG A 183 -17.60 -1.29 4.85
CA ARG A 183 -18.09 -0.05 5.48
C ARG A 183 -19.02 0.76 4.58
N LYS A 184 -19.32 0.29 3.38
CA LYS A 184 -20.29 0.91 2.48
C LYS A 184 -21.62 0.20 2.54
N SER A 185 -22.71 0.98 2.51
CA SER A 185 -24.05 0.42 2.40
C SER A 185 -24.19 -0.36 1.10
N GLN A 186 -25.01 -1.40 1.10
CA GLN A 186 -25.29 -2.16 -0.12
C GLN A 186 -25.90 -1.27 -1.20
N GLU A 187 -26.78 -0.34 -0.83
CA GLU A 187 -27.37 0.65 -1.75
C GLU A 187 -26.30 1.49 -2.48
N TRP A 188 -25.28 1.96 -1.76
CA TRP A 188 -24.19 2.72 -2.37
C TRP A 188 -23.39 1.85 -3.34
N LYS A 189 -23.06 0.62 -2.94
CA LYS A 189 -22.32 -0.32 -3.79
C LYS A 189 -23.12 -0.68 -5.05
N ASP A 190 -24.42 -0.94 -4.89
CA ASP A 190 -25.33 -1.24 -5.99
C ASP A 190 -25.47 -0.06 -6.96
N LYS A 191 -25.42 1.18 -6.46
CA LYS A 191 -25.47 2.37 -7.32
C LYS A 191 -24.17 2.59 -8.09
N PHE A 192 -23.02 2.56 -7.42
CA PHE A 192 -21.77 3.07 -7.98
C PHE A 192 -20.81 2.01 -8.51
N ILE A 193 -20.88 0.77 -8.02
CA ILE A 193 -19.90 -0.27 -8.34
C ILE A 193 -20.49 -1.27 -9.34
N ARG A 194 -19.76 -1.49 -10.43
CA ARG A 194 -20.06 -2.52 -11.42
C ARG A 194 -19.53 -3.87 -10.97
N ALA A 195 -18.26 -3.89 -10.59
CA ALA A 195 -17.50 -5.07 -10.16
C ALA A 195 -16.20 -4.63 -9.46
N HIS A 196 -15.59 -5.54 -8.71
CA HIS A 196 -14.23 -5.43 -8.18
C HIS A 196 -13.34 -6.54 -8.73
N VAL A 197 -12.31 -6.16 -9.49
CA VAL A 197 -11.31 -7.10 -9.98
C VAL A 197 -10.15 -7.15 -8.99
N SER A 198 -10.01 -8.28 -8.32
CA SER A 198 -8.91 -8.53 -7.38
C SER A 198 -7.75 -9.24 -8.06
N ILE A 199 -6.60 -8.56 -8.17
CA ILE A 199 -5.37 -9.13 -8.69
C ILE A 199 -4.45 -9.45 -7.51
N ALA A 200 -4.26 -10.74 -7.22
CA ALA A 200 -3.35 -11.25 -6.19
C ALA A 200 -3.61 -10.67 -4.77
N GLY A 201 -4.88 -10.54 -4.36
CA GLY A 201 -5.26 -10.03 -3.04
C GLY A 201 -4.77 -10.92 -1.88
N PRO A 202 -3.95 -10.41 -0.94
CA PRO A 202 -3.43 -11.17 0.20
C PRO A 202 -4.45 -11.17 1.36
N TYR A 203 -5.66 -11.68 1.12
CA TYR A 203 -6.77 -11.62 2.09
C TYR A 203 -6.43 -12.29 3.42
N GLY A 204 -5.70 -13.42 3.39
CA GLY A 204 -5.19 -14.11 4.58
C GLY A 204 -3.82 -13.63 5.06
N GLY A 205 -3.31 -12.50 4.56
CA GLY A 205 -1.92 -12.07 4.81
C GLY A 205 -0.89 -12.82 3.97
N SER A 206 0.40 -12.57 4.24
CA SER A 206 1.52 -13.08 3.43
C SER A 206 2.72 -13.49 4.28
N ILE A 207 3.27 -14.68 4.02
CA ILE A 207 4.48 -15.17 4.68
C ILE A 207 5.71 -14.28 4.42
N LYS A 208 5.72 -13.52 3.31
CA LYS A 208 6.82 -12.57 3.01
C LYS A 208 6.95 -11.49 4.09
N ILE A 209 5.85 -11.14 4.76
CA ILE A 209 5.84 -10.17 5.86
C ILE A 209 6.56 -10.72 7.09
N VAL A 210 6.38 -12.00 7.42
CA VAL A 210 7.12 -12.65 8.52
C VAL A 210 8.63 -12.58 8.27
N LYS A 211 9.06 -12.83 7.02
CA LYS A 211 10.45 -12.65 6.59
C LYS A 211 10.91 -11.19 6.70
N ALA A 212 10.07 -10.23 6.30
CA ALA A 212 10.38 -8.81 6.42
C ALA A 212 10.63 -8.40 7.88
N PHE A 213 9.79 -8.84 8.82
CA PHE A 213 10.01 -8.61 10.24
C PHE A 213 11.26 -9.32 10.78
N ALA A 214 11.50 -10.58 10.44
CA ALA A 214 12.59 -11.37 10.98
C ALA A 214 13.96 -10.95 10.41
N SER A 215 14.14 -11.01 9.09
CA SER A 215 15.43 -10.84 8.41
C SER A 215 15.50 -9.66 7.45
N GLY A 216 14.39 -8.95 7.25
CA GLY A 216 14.23 -7.97 6.18
C GLY A 216 13.93 -8.62 4.84
N TYR A 217 13.22 -7.89 3.99
CA TYR A 217 12.89 -8.30 2.62
C TYR A 217 13.44 -7.27 1.63
N ASN A 218 14.37 -7.68 0.78
CA ASN A 218 15.04 -6.76 -0.15
C ASN A 218 14.42 -6.75 -1.55
N LEU A 219 13.10 -6.97 -1.66
CA LEU A 219 12.37 -6.95 -2.93
C LEU A 219 12.98 -7.87 -4.01
N GLU A 220 13.62 -8.96 -3.59
CA GLU A 220 14.34 -9.90 -4.46
C GLU A 220 15.50 -9.27 -5.26
N GLN A 221 15.97 -8.09 -4.82
CA GLN A 221 17.14 -7.41 -5.38
C GLN A 221 18.46 -7.96 -4.81
N TRP A 222 19.59 -7.53 -5.37
CA TRP A 222 20.90 -7.95 -4.88
C TRP A 222 21.18 -7.38 -3.49
N ARG A 223 21.70 -8.22 -2.58
CA ARG A 223 21.98 -7.84 -1.16
C ARG A 223 22.93 -6.67 -1.01
N ILE A 224 23.84 -6.48 -1.97
CA ILE A 224 24.81 -5.37 -1.97
C ILE A 224 24.10 -4.05 -2.26
N ILE A 225 23.06 -4.08 -3.11
CA ILE A 225 22.27 -2.90 -3.47
C ILE A 225 21.27 -2.57 -2.37
N LEU A 226 20.55 -3.59 -1.88
CA LEU A 226 19.53 -3.43 -0.86
C LEU A 226 19.76 -4.40 0.30
N PRO A 227 20.56 -4.01 1.31
CA PRO A 227 20.87 -4.87 2.45
C PRO A 227 19.61 -5.16 3.29
N PRO A 228 19.16 -6.43 3.41
CA PRO A 228 17.90 -6.78 4.08
C PRO A 228 17.79 -6.23 5.51
N LEU A 229 18.86 -6.33 6.30
CA LEU A 229 18.85 -5.88 7.68
C LEU A 229 18.81 -4.34 7.84
N LYS A 230 19.25 -3.59 6.82
CA LYS A 230 19.09 -2.13 6.81
C LYS A 230 17.64 -1.78 6.51
N VAL A 231 17.07 -2.26 5.41
CA VAL A 231 15.67 -1.98 5.05
C VAL A 231 14.66 -2.48 6.08
N ARG A 232 14.98 -3.57 6.80
CA ARG A 232 14.17 -4.07 7.91
C ARG A 232 13.82 -2.98 8.93
N LYS A 233 14.72 -2.03 9.18
CA LYS A 233 14.48 -0.94 10.14
C LYS A 233 13.29 -0.07 9.75
N GLU A 234 13.10 0.14 8.45
CA GLU A 234 12.00 0.89 7.88
C GLU A 234 10.75 0.01 7.76
N GLN A 235 10.89 -1.19 7.19
CA GLN A 235 9.78 -2.13 6.97
C GLN A 235 9.02 -2.50 8.25
N ARG A 236 9.74 -2.62 9.37
CA ARG A 236 9.14 -2.89 10.69
C ARG A 236 8.24 -1.77 11.18
N THR A 237 8.44 -0.54 10.73
CA THR A 237 7.66 0.63 11.17
C THR A 237 6.34 0.78 10.43
N MET A 238 6.19 0.15 9.26
CA MET A 238 4.95 0.19 8.50
C MET A 238 3.85 -0.61 9.21
N THR A 239 2.74 0.03 9.55
CA THR A 239 1.56 -0.69 10.10
C THR A 239 0.89 -1.55 9.04
N SER A 240 1.06 -1.24 7.75
CA SER A 240 0.65 -2.13 6.64
C SER A 240 1.33 -3.49 6.70
N SER A 241 2.61 -3.55 7.08
CA SER A 241 3.30 -4.83 7.31
C SER A 241 2.60 -5.66 8.38
N SER A 242 2.25 -5.06 9.53
CA SER A 242 1.57 -5.79 10.60
C SER A 242 0.17 -6.25 10.19
N PHE A 243 -0.54 -5.40 9.43
CA PHE A 243 -1.86 -5.71 8.86
C PHE A 243 -1.83 -6.91 7.89
N LEU A 244 -0.73 -7.12 7.17
CA LEU A 244 -0.56 -8.20 6.21
C LEU A 244 0.12 -9.45 6.79
N LEU A 245 0.27 -9.55 8.11
CA LEU A 245 0.71 -10.80 8.73
C LEU A 245 -0.29 -11.94 8.45
N PRO A 246 0.20 -13.18 8.26
CA PRO A 246 -0.66 -14.36 8.14
C PRO A 246 -1.77 -14.39 9.20
N THR A 247 -3.03 -14.44 8.77
CA THR A 247 -4.18 -14.45 9.67
C THR A 247 -4.41 -15.84 10.24
N ARG A 248 -5.02 -15.92 11.43
CA ARG A 248 -5.31 -17.20 12.09
C ARG A 248 -6.37 -17.99 11.34
N GLU A 249 -7.31 -17.29 10.72
CA GLU A 249 -8.45 -17.84 10.01
C GLU A 249 -8.04 -18.58 8.73
N VAL A 250 -6.94 -18.16 8.09
CA VAL A 250 -6.46 -18.76 6.85
C VAL A 250 -5.29 -19.72 7.09
N TRP A 251 -4.36 -19.37 7.96
CA TRP A 251 -3.14 -20.15 8.18
C TRP A 251 -3.25 -21.12 9.35
N ASN A 252 -4.21 -20.92 10.26
CA ASN A 252 -4.46 -21.79 11.40
C ASN A 252 -3.16 -22.17 12.14
N ASP A 253 -2.87 -23.46 12.25
CA ASP A 253 -1.70 -24.05 12.92
C ASP A 253 -0.45 -24.19 12.02
N ASP A 254 -0.45 -23.60 10.82
CA ASP A 254 0.71 -23.67 9.93
C ASP A 254 1.95 -23.09 10.62
N VAL A 255 3.06 -23.82 10.48
CA VAL A 255 4.37 -23.37 10.97
C VAL A 255 4.93 -22.34 10.00
N LEU A 256 4.96 -21.08 10.44
CA LEU A 256 5.41 -19.93 9.67
C LEU A 256 6.94 -19.74 9.73
N VAL A 257 7.55 -20.05 10.88
CA VAL A 257 9.00 -19.93 11.08
C VAL A 257 9.52 -21.16 11.81
N VAL A 258 10.59 -21.75 11.29
CA VAL A 258 11.34 -22.83 11.94
C VAL A 258 12.70 -22.29 12.36
N THR A 259 13.08 -22.55 13.60
CA THR A 259 14.42 -22.25 14.14
C THR A 259 15.02 -23.50 14.76
N ALA A 260 16.29 -23.44 15.19
CA ALA A 260 16.92 -24.57 15.88
C ALA A 260 16.23 -24.98 17.19
N ASN A 261 15.53 -24.04 17.85
CA ASN A 261 15.00 -24.23 19.19
C ASN A 261 13.46 -24.19 19.28
N ARG A 262 12.79 -23.64 18.26
CA ARG A 262 11.34 -23.38 18.28
C ARG A 262 10.75 -23.22 16.89
N ASN A 263 9.48 -23.60 16.76
CA ASN A 263 8.60 -23.26 15.65
C ASN A 263 7.62 -22.15 16.06
N TYR A 264 7.27 -21.27 15.12
CA TYR A 264 6.30 -20.19 15.32
C TYR A 264 5.15 -20.36 14.34
N THR A 265 3.93 -20.28 14.87
CA THR A 265 2.67 -20.25 14.13
C THR A 265 2.04 -18.85 14.20
N SER A 266 0.87 -18.67 13.58
CA SER A 266 0.06 -17.45 13.69
C SER A 266 -0.45 -17.16 15.13
N HIS A 267 -0.37 -18.16 16.02
CA HIS A 267 -0.71 -18.03 17.43
C HIS A 267 0.46 -17.49 18.28
N ASP A 268 1.70 -17.57 17.76
CA ASP A 268 2.92 -17.25 18.50
C ASP A 268 3.43 -15.82 18.29
N TYR A 269 2.66 -14.94 17.64
CA TYR A 269 3.15 -13.62 17.24
C TYR A 269 3.69 -12.76 18.38
N GLU A 270 3.08 -12.80 19.56
CA GLU A 270 3.60 -12.07 20.72
C GLU A 270 5.04 -12.50 21.04
N GLN A 271 5.28 -13.81 21.08
CA GLN A 271 6.62 -14.33 21.34
C GLN A 271 7.56 -14.08 20.17
N PHE A 272 7.11 -14.28 18.93
CA PHE A 272 7.89 -13.98 17.73
C PHE A 272 8.42 -12.53 17.76
N PHE A 273 7.56 -11.56 18.08
CA PHE A 273 7.95 -10.15 18.17
C PHE A 273 8.94 -9.87 19.31
N LYS A 274 8.81 -10.55 20.45
CA LYS A 274 9.80 -10.51 21.53
C LYS A 274 11.15 -11.06 21.07
N ASP A 275 11.17 -12.23 20.44
CA ASP A 275 12.40 -12.94 20.06
C ASP A 275 13.19 -12.24 18.93
N ILE A 276 12.51 -11.52 18.04
CA ILE A 276 13.17 -10.70 17.01
C ILE A 276 13.56 -9.28 17.50
N GLY A 277 13.35 -8.99 18.79
CA GLY A 277 13.67 -7.71 19.42
C GLY A 277 12.81 -6.54 18.89
N PHE A 278 11.52 -6.77 18.66
CA PHE A 278 10.59 -5.74 18.18
C PHE A 278 9.18 -5.87 18.80
N PRO A 279 9.05 -5.67 20.14
CA PRO A 279 7.78 -5.85 20.84
C PRO A 279 6.68 -4.88 20.36
N THR A 280 7.03 -3.69 19.87
CA THR A 280 6.05 -2.73 19.31
C THR A 280 5.26 -3.34 18.13
N GLY A 281 5.87 -4.25 17.36
CA GLY A 281 5.17 -4.96 16.28
C GLY A 281 3.99 -5.80 16.76
N TRP A 282 4.03 -6.31 18.00
CA TRP A 282 2.88 -7.01 18.60
C TRP A 282 1.69 -6.07 18.84
N GLN A 283 1.94 -4.83 19.29
CA GLN A 283 0.88 -3.83 19.45
C GLN A 283 0.30 -3.43 18.08
N MET A 284 1.17 -3.15 17.10
CA MET A 284 0.75 -2.85 15.73
C MET A 284 -0.12 -3.99 15.13
N TYR A 285 0.24 -5.25 15.37
CA TYR A 285 -0.56 -6.40 14.96
C TYR A 285 -1.91 -6.45 15.68
N GLN A 286 -1.95 -6.23 16.99
CA GLN A 286 -3.21 -6.21 17.75
C GLN A 286 -4.19 -5.16 17.23
N ASP A 287 -3.69 -3.97 16.86
CA ASP A 287 -4.51 -2.88 16.33
C ASP A 287 -5.06 -3.16 14.91
N THR A 288 -4.40 -4.02 14.14
CA THR A 288 -4.67 -4.20 12.70
C THR A 288 -5.28 -5.55 12.34
N ARG A 289 -5.11 -6.59 13.17
CA ARG A 289 -5.51 -7.97 12.87
C ARG A 289 -7.00 -8.16 12.57
N ASN A 290 -7.88 -7.35 13.18
CA ASN A 290 -9.34 -7.51 13.07
C ASN A 290 -9.96 -6.55 12.04
N LEU A 291 -9.15 -5.83 11.24
CA LEU A 291 -9.69 -4.86 10.28
C LEU A 291 -10.45 -5.56 9.13
N ILE A 292 -10.05 -6.78 8.78
CA ILE A 292 -10.70 -7.63 7.75
C ILE A 292 -10.73 -9.14 8.11
N SER A 293 -10.51 -9.52 9.38
CA SER A 293 -10.30 -10.93 9.81
C SER A 293 -11.40 -11.88 9.38
N ASP A 294 -12.66 -11.42 9.41
CA ASP A 294 -13.83 -12.28 9.12
C ASP A 294 -14.05 -12.47 7.61
N LEU A 295 -13.19 -11.87 6.77
CA LEU A 295 -13.22 -11.92 5.31
C LEU A 295 -14.65 -11.79 4.73
N PRO A 296 -15.41 -10.74 5.11
CA PRO A 296 -16.78 -10.59 4.68
C PRO A 296 -16.85 -10.46 3.16
N ALA A 297 -17.78 -11.16 2.51
CA ALA A 297 -17.98 -10.98 1.08
C ALA A 297 -18.24 -9.49 0.77
N PRO A 298 -17.58 -8.90 -0.26
CA PRO A 298 -17.64 -7.46 -0.49
C PRO A 298 -19.02 -6.97 -0.96
N GLY A 299 -19.92 -7.88 -1.35
CA GLY A 299 -21.27 -7.56 -1.82
C GLY A 299 -21.27 -6.81 -3.16
N VAL A 300 -20.28 -7.09 -4.01
CA VAL A 300 -20.20 -6.64 -5.41
C VAL A 300 -19.73 -7.81 -6.25
N GLU A 301 -19.97 -7.75 -7.57
CA GLU A 301 -19.42 -8.72 -8.54
C GLU A 301 -17.90 -8.75 -8.51
#